data_AF-A0A7C7KZR4-F1
#
_entry.id   AF-A0A7C7KZR4-F1
#
_cell.length_a   1.000
_cell.length_b   1.000
_cell.length_c   1.000
_cell.angle_alpha   90.00
_cell.angle_beta   90.00
_cell.angle_gamma   90.00
#
_symmetry.space_group_name_H-M   'P 1'
#
loop_
_entity.id
_entity.type
_entity.pdbx_description
1 polymer ?
#
loop_
_entity_poly.entity_id
_entity_poly.type
_entity_poly.pdbx_seq_one_letter_code
_entity_poly.pdbx_strand_id
1 'polypeptide(L)'
;MKTYRGSMLWRFDNFGFAVTGAAIGDVDGDRHPEVIVASETGYLYVLNAAGRKEWHIDFGDALCALKLADLNRDGLFEIIIGGDNSCVAVVDSQGRIASWQLETAKVMKIEVSDSDSNKAVTPIILIATSNGQLVAYSGSVK
;
A
#
# COMPACT_ATOMS: atom_id res chain seq x y z
N MET A 1 14.54 -11.49 31.66
CA MET A 1 14.12 -11.68 30.26
C MET A 1 12.64 -11.33 30.17
N LYS A 2 12.23 -10.33 29.36
CA LYS A 2 10.81 -10.04 29.15
C LYS A 2 10.27 -11.00 28.09
N THR A 3 9.26 -11.79 28.43
CA THR A 3 8.51 -12.62 27.48
C THR A 3 7.29 -11.87 26.99
N TYR A 4 7.13 -11.74 25.68
CA TYR A 4 5.94 -11.20 25.04
C TYR A 4 4.98 -12.34 24.73
N ARG A 5 3.70 -12.19 25.10
CA ARG A 5 2.62 -13.11 24.71
C ARG A 5 1.55 -12.29 23.99
N GLY A 6 1.21 -12.71 22.78
CA GLY A 6 0.10 -12.15 22.03
C GLY A 6 -1.22 -12.81 22.40
N SER A 7 -2.30 -12.04 22.37
CA SER A 7 -3.68 -12.52 22.35
C SER A 7 -4.33 -12.05 21.05
N MET A 8 -5.09 -12.93 20.39
CA MET A 8 -5.83 -12.56 19.19
C MET A 8 -6.95 -11.56 19.55
N LEU A 9 -6.97 -10.40 18.88
CA LEU A 9 -8.02 -9.39 19.04
C LEU A 9 -9.17 -9.62 18.06
N TRP A 10 -8.84 -9.82 16.79
CA TRP A 10 -9.79 -10.07 15.70
C TRP A 10 -9.12 -10.86 14.58
N ARG A 11 -9.92 -11.35 13.62
CA ARG A 11 -9.47 -12.05 12.43
C ARG A 11 -10.17 -11.47 11.20
N PHE A 12 -9.43 -11.33 10.11
CA PHE A 12 -9.95 -11.09 8.78
C PHE A 12 -9.64 -12.30 7.90
N ASP A 13 -10.63 -12.80 7.16
CA ASP A 13 -10.49 -13.97 6.30
C ASP A 13 -10.41 -13.54 4.83
N ASN A 14 -9.23 -13.67 4.24
CA ASN A 14 -8.97 -13.38 2.83
C ASN A 14 -9.33 -14.57 1.92
N PHE A 15 -10.49 -15.20 2.17
CA PHE A 15 -10.99 -16.35 1.41
C PHE A 15 -10.00 -17.53 1.26
N GLY A 16 -9.04 -17.67 2.17
CA GLY A 16 -8.00 -18.70 2.12
C GLY A 16 -6.79 -18.38 1.22
N PHE A 17 -6.77 -17.21 0.58
CA PHE A 17 -5.64 -16.72 -0.22
C PHE A 17 -4.67 -15.91 0.64
N ALA A 18 -3.41 -15.80 0.20
CA ALA A 18 -2.41 -15.12 0.99
C ALA A 18 -2.64 -13.60 1.02
N VAL A 19 -2.40 -13.02 2.21
CA VAL A 19 -2.19 -11.60 2.37
C VAL A 19 -0.73 -11.32 2.04
N THR A 20 -0.48 -10.51 1.01
CA THR A 20 0.87 -10.20 0.51
C THR A 20 1.43 -8.94 1.12
N GLY A 21 0.57 -8.06 1.63
CA GLY A 21 0.97 -6.83 2.30
C GLY A 21 -0.06 -6.41 3.34
N ALA A 22 0.43 -5.83 4.44
CA ALA A 22 -0.41 -5.19 5.43
C ALA A 22 0.25 -3.88 5.89
N ALA A 23 -0.55 -2.82 6.07
CA ALA A 23 -0.10 -1.54 6.59
C ALA A 23 -1.15 -0.92 7.52
N ILE A 24 -0.73 0.03 8.35
CA ILE A 24 -1.59 0.75 9.28
C ILE A 24 -1.36 2.24 9.06
N GLY A 25 -2.42 3.00 8.86
CA GLY A 25 -2.36 4.45 8.65
C GLY A 25 -3.76 5.04 8.49
N ASP A 26 -3.86 6.32 8.82
CA ASP A 26 -5.07 7.12 8.57
C ASP A 26 -5.14 7.42 7.05
N VAL A 27 -6.03 6.71 6.36
CA VAL A 27 -6.23 6.83 4.90
C VAL A 27 -7.52 7.55 4.55
N ASP A 28 -8.42 7.79 5.51
CA ASP A 28 -9.70 8.46 5.26
C ASP A 28 -9.81 9.86 5.91
N GLY A 29 -8.84 10.23 6.76
CA GLY A 29 -8.70 11.54 7.40
C GLY A 29 -9.49 11.71 8.68
N ASP A 30 -10.02 10.64 9.28
CA ASP A 30 -10.80 10.70 10.51
C ASP A 30 -9.95 10.72 11.80
N ARG A 31 -8.61 10.62 11.68
CA ARG A 31 -7.60 10.52 12.75
C ARG A 31 -7.60 9.22 13.54
N HIS A 32 -8.32 8.22 13.09
CA HIS A 32 -8.15 6.83 13.49
C HIS A 32 -7.39 6.10 12.37
N PRO A 33 -6.51 5.16 12.73
CA PRO A 33 -5.79 4.42 11.71
C PRO A 33 -6.60 3.21 11.21
N GLU A 34 -6.64 3.05 9.90
CA GLU A 34 -7.18 1.87 9.23
C GLU A 34 -6.11 0.80 9.09
N VAL A 35 -6.55 -0.42 8.80
CA VAL A 35 -5.71 -1.54 8.40
C VAL A 35 -5.89 -1.77 6.91
N ILE A 36 -4.80 -1.66 6.17
CA ILE A 36 -4.77 -1.82 4.72
C ILE A 36 -4.19 -3.18 4.38
N VAL A 37 -4.85 -3.92 3.50
CA VAL A 37 -4.50 -5.30 3.16
C VAL A 37 -4.40 -5.45 1.64
N ALA A 38 -3.24 -5.89 1.17
CA ALA A 38 -3.03 -6.33 -0.21
C ALA A 38 -3.12 -7.85 -0.29
N SER A 39 -3.80 -8.36 -1.32
CA SER A 39 -4.12 -9.78 -1.47
C SER A 39 -3.61 -10.36 -2.79
N GLU A 40 -3.23 -11.65 -2.77
CA GLU A 40 -2.98 -12.44 -3.99
C GLU A 40 -4.22 -12.57 -4.89
N THR A 41 -5.42 -12.33 -4.36
CA THR A 41 -6.66 -12.31 -5.16
C THR A 41 -6.81 -11.04 -6.01
N GLY A 42 -5.91 -10.07 -5.85
CA GLY A 42 -6.01 -8.75 -6.50
C GLY A 42 -6.86 -7.72 -5.75
N TYR A 43 -7.36 -8.08 -4.57
CA TYR A 43 -8.09 -7.14 -3.74
C TYR A 43 -7.16 -6.31 -2.86
N LEU A 44 -7.41 -5.00 -2.87
CA LEU A 44 -6.97 -4.08 -1.81
C LEU A 44 -8.15 -3.89 -0.86
N TYR A 45 -7.99 -4.24 0.42
CA TYR A 45 -9.00 -4.01 1.45
C TYR A 45 -8.58 -2.89 2.39
N VAL A 46 -9.56 -2.12 2.84
CA VAL A 46 -9.44 -1.20 3.97
C VAL A 46 -10.39 -1.66 5.05
N LEU A 47 -9.83 -1.91 6.22
CA LEU A 47 -10.52 -2.38 7.40
C LEU A 47 -10.38 -1.33 8.51
N ASN A 48 -11.40 -1.16 9.34
CA ASN A 48 -11.22 -0.38 10.57
C ASN A 48 -10.36 -1.12 11.60
N ALA A 49 -10.06 -0.43 12.70
CA ALA A 49 -9.32 -0.97 13.86
C ALA A 49 -9.91 -2.27 14.47
N ALA A 50 -11.18 -2.60 14.20
CA ALA A 50 -11.83 -3.83 14.63
C ALA A 50 -11.73 -4.97 13.60
N GLY A 51 -10.99 -4.79 12.50
CA GLY A 51 -10.83 -5.77 11.43
C GLY A 51 -12.05 -5.92 10.53
N ARG A 52 -13.02 -5.00 10.60
CA ARG A 52 -14.20 -5.02 9.72
C ARG A 52 -13.89 -4.24 8.45
N LYS A 53 -14.15 -4.86 7.31
CA LYS A 53 -14.03 -4.24 5.98
C LYS A 53 -14.95 -3.01 5.90
N GLU A 54 -14.35 -1.89 5.56
CA GLU A 54 -15.06 -0.65 5.23
C GLU A 54 -15.28 -0.59 3.72
N TRP A 55 -14.21 -0.77 2.96
CA TRP A 55 -14.26 -0.81 1.51
C TRP A 55 -13.13 -1.67 0.93
N HIS A 56 -13.20 -1.89 -0.39
CA HIS A 56 -12.18 -2.61 -1.14
C HIS A 56 -12.18 -2.18 -2.60
N ILE A 57 -11.07 -2.42 -3.28
CA ILE A 57 -10.89 -2.22 -4.72
C ILE A 57 -10.38 -3.53 -5.33
N ASP A 58 -10.92 -3.88 -6.49
CA ASP A 58 -10.47 -5.01 -7.30
C ASP A 58 -9.51 -4.51 -8.38
N PHE A 59 -8.25 -4.94 -8.33
CA PHE A 59 -7.26 -4.66 -9.36
C PHE A 59 -7.18 -5.76 -10.43
N GLY A 60 -7.95 -6.83 -10.29
CA GLY A 60 -8.05 -7.94 -11.25
C GLY A 60 -6.87 -8.92 -11.23
N ASP A 61 -5.72 -8.53 -10.69
CA ASP A 61 -4.49 -9.33 -10.62
C ASP A 61 -3.83 -9.22 -9.24
N ALA A 62 -3.08 -10.26 -8.87
CA ALA A 62 -2.43 -10.39 -7.56
C ALA A 62 -1.63 -9.14 -7.17
N LEU A 63 -1.96 -8.56 -6.02
CA LEU A 63 -1.17 -7.51 -5.40
C LEU A 63 -0.01 -8.14 -4.66
N CYS A 64 1.19 -7.60 -4.85
CA CYS A 64 2.45 -8.20 -4.40
C CYS A 64 3.27 -7.27 -3.51
N ALA A 65 3.01 -5.97 -3.55
CA ALA A 65 3.61 -4.98 -2.68
C ALA A 65 2.58 -3.95 -2.22
N LEU A 66 2.77 -3.42 -1.01
CA LEU A 66 1.94 -2.38 -0.38
C LEU A 66 2.85 -1.42 0.40
N LYS A 67 2.59 -0.12 0.27
CA LYS A 67 3.23 0.94 1.05
C LYS A 67 2.25 2.09 1.29
N LEU A 68 2.32 2.70 2.47
CA LEU A 68 1.65 3.96 2.77
C LEU A 68 2.68 5.10 2.76
N ALA A 69 2.30 6.23 2.16
CA ALA A 69 3.09 7.45 2.19
C ALA A 69 2.21 8.67 1.92
N ASP A 70 2.51 9.79 2.57
CA ASP A 70 1.90 11.09 2.29
C ASP A 70 2.65 11.70 1.10
N LEU A 71 2.25 11.29 -0.11
CA LEU A 71 2.92 11.66 -1.36
C LEU A 71 2.62 13.10 -1.75
N ASN A 72 1.41 13.56 -1.44
CA ASN A 72 0.92 14.88 -1.83
C ASN A 72 1.12 15.96 -0.73
N ARG A 73 1.48 15.56 0.50
CA ARG A 73 1.70 16.41 1.68
C ARG A 73 0.46 17.10 2.24
N ASP A 74 -0.70 16.50 2.09
CA ASP A 74 -1.95 16.96 2.68
C ASP A 74 -2.17 16.43 4.11
N GLY A 75 -1.31 15.52 4.57
CA GLY A 75 -1.36 14.91 5.89
C GLY A 75 -2.19 13.63 5.95
N LEU A 76 -2.69 13.15 4.81
CA LEU A 76 -3.32 11.84 4.65
C LEU A 76 -2.36 10.88 3.94
N PHE A 77 -2.45 9.59 4.26
CA PHE A 77 -1.64 8.61 3.54
C PHE A 77 -2.30 8.18 2.24
N GLU A 78 -1.56 8.28 1.13
CA GLU A 78 -1.86 7.51 -0.07
C GLU A 78 -1.43 6.05 0.08
N ILE A 79 -2.19 5.17 -0.56
CA ILE A 79 -1.92 3.73 -0.65
C ILE A 79 -1.23 3.43 -1.97
N ILE A 80 -0.01 2.92 -1.90
CA ILE A 80 0.78 2.52 -3.06
C ILE A 80 0.82 1.01 -3.13
N ILE A 81 0.42 0.45 -4.26
CA ILE A 81 0.42 -1.00 -4.50
C ILE A 81 1.19 -1.34 -5.77
N GLY A 82 1.73 -2.55 -5.78
CA GLY A 82 2.37 -3.12 -6.95
C GLY A 82 1.84 -4.53 -7.21
N GLY A 83 1.57 -4.84 -8.47
CA GLY A 83 0.97 -6.12 -8.88
C GLY A 83 1.92 -7.06 -9.62
N ASP A 84 1.44 -8.28 -9.86
CA ASP A 84 2.12 -9.32 -10.63
C ASP A 84 2.20 -8.99 -12.12
N ASN A 85 1.19 -8.30 -12.64
CA ASN A 85 1.06 -7.84 -14.02
C ASN A 85 1.88 -6.58 -14.32
N SER A 86 2.89 -6.26 -13.50
CA SER A 86 3.74 -5.07 -13.63
C SER A 86 3.00 -3.72 -13.39
N CYS A 87 1.78 -3.77 -12.85
CA CYS A 87 1.07 -2.54 -12.50
C CYS A 87 1.63 -1.92 -11.22
N VAL A 88 1.65 -0.60 -11.19
CA VAL A 88 1.82 0.20 -9.98
C VAL A 88 0.63 1.14 -9.91
N ALA A 89 0.00 1.21 -8.75
CA ALA A 89 -1.11 2.11 -8.52
C ALA A 89 -0.95 2.86 -7.21
N VAL A 90 -1.43 4.11 -7.22
CA VAL A 90 -1.59 4.97 -6.05
C VAL A 90 -3.09 5.20 -5.90
N VAL A 91 -3.59 4.97 -4.68
CA VAL A 91 -4.98 5.20 -4.30
C VAL A 91 -4.98 6.26 -3.20
N ASP A 92 -5.78 7.31 -3.39
CA ASP A 92 -5.93 8.35 -2.37
C ASP A 92 -7.11 8.09 -1.42
N SER A 93 -7.30 9.00 -0.46
CA SER A 93 -8.37 8.93 0.56
C SER A 93 -9.79 8.95 0.00
N GLN A 94 -9.96 9.40 -1.25
CA GLN A 94 -11.25 9.41 -1.94
C GLN A 94 -11.46 8.15 -2.79
N GLY A 95 -10.51 7.21 -2.76
CA GLY A 95 -10.51 6.02 -3.61
C GLY A 95 -10.18 6.32 -5.07
N ARG A 96 -9.67 7.52 -5.39
CA ARG A 96 -9.22 7.83 -6.75
C ARG A 96 -7.92 7.09 -7.02
N ILE A 97 -7.85 6.49 -8.21
CA ILE A 97 -6.73 5.63 -8.60
C ILE A 97 -5.95 6.33 -9.70
N ALA A 98 -4.64 6.42 -9.51
CA ALA A 98 -3.70 6.70 -10.57
C ALA A 98 -2.74 5.53 -10.72
N SER A 99 -2.60 5.01 -11.94
CA SER A 99 -1.78 3.84 -12.20
C SER A 99 -0.93 3.99 -13.44
N TRP A 100 0.18 3.26 -13.46
CA TRP A 100 1.03 3.10 -14.62
C TRP A 100 1.52 1.66 -14.70
N GLN A 101 1.97 1.28 -15.89
CA GLN A 101 2.56 -0.03 -16.13
C GLN A 101 4.07 0.12 -16.20
N LEU A 102 4.78 -0.78 -15.52
CA LEU A 102 6.20 -0.97 -15.76
C LEU A 102 6.37 -1.80 -17.03
N GLU A 103 7.46 -1.57 -17.76
CA GLU A 103 7.88 -2.49 -18.83
C GLU A 103 8.36 -3.83 -18.25
N THR A 104 8.57 -3.88 -16.94
CA THR A 104 9.35 -4.91 -16.28
C THR A 104 8.56 -5.57 -15.15
N ALA A 105 8.88 -6.85 -14.97
CA ALA A 105 8.14 -7.87 -14.25
C ALA A 105 7.59 -7.50 -12.87
N LYS A 106 6.70 -8.34 -12.33
CA LYS A 106 6.13 -8.34 -10.98
C LYS A 106 6.84 -7.41 -9.99
N VAL A 107 6.06 -6.50 -9.42
CA VAL A 107 6.52 -5.65 -8.32
C VAL A 107 6.71 -6.48 -7.06
N MET A 108 7.91 -6.45 -6.50
CA MET A 108 8.28 -7.21 -5.29
C MET A 108 8.28 -6.34 -4.05
N LYS A 109 8.67 -5.06 -4.19
CA LYS A 109 8.78 -4.15 -3.07
C LYS A 109 8.63 -2.71 -3.53
N ILE A 110 7.99 -1.91 -2.69
CA ILE A 110 7.86 -0.47 -2.86
C ILE A 110 8.44 0.20 -1.61
N GLU A 111 9.31 1.18 -1.81
CA GLU A 111 9.79 2.08 -0.77
C GLU A 111 9.59 3.52 -1.21
N VAL A 112 9.32 4.41 -0.26
CA VAL A 112 9.17 5.84 -0.54
C VAL A 112 10.21 6.58 0.26
N SER A 113 10.92 7.52 -0.38
CA SER A 113 11.81 8.43 0.31
C SER A 113 10.95 9.42 1.11
N ASP A 114 10.68 9.11 2.37
CA ASP A 114 10.23 10.13 3.31
C ASP A 114 11.15 10.16 4.52
N SER A 115 12.03 11.16 4.55
CA SER A 115 12.88 11.43 5.71
C SER A 115 13.31 12.89 5.84
N ASP A 116 12.80 13.81 5.02
CA ASP A 116 13.24 15.20 5.13
C ASP A 116 12.08 16.13 5.48
N SER A 117 12.19 16.72 6.67
CA SER A 117 11.38 17.83 7.18
C SER A 117 11.31 19.05 6.22
N ASN A 118 12.06 19.00 5.12
CA ASN A 118 12.05 19.97 4.06
C ASN A 118 10.91 19.68 3.04
N LYS A 119 9.78 20.38 3.22
CA LYS A 119 8.59 20.34 2.34
C LYS A 119 8.82 20.72 0.87
N ALA A 120 10.06 20.95 0.43
CA ALA A 120 10.42 21.35 -0.93
C ALA A 120 10.80 20.19 -1.88
N VAL A 121 11.08 18.98 -1.39
CA VAL A 121 11.54 17.86 -2.24
C VAL A 121 10.38 16.94 -2.59
N THR A 122 10.13 16.67 -3.87
CA THR A 122 9.14 15.66 -4.31
C THR A 122 9.55 14.28 -3.79
N PRO A 123 8.64 13.50 -3.16
CA PRO A 123 8.99 12.14 -2.72
C PRO A 123 9.42 11.28 -3.90
N ILE A 124 10.31 10.32 -3.67
CA ILE A 124 10.74 9.32 -4.66
C ILE A 124 10.13 7.98 -4.28
N ILE A 125 9.50 7.32 -5.25
CA ILE A 125 9.00 5.95 -5.13
C ILE A 125 10.04 5.02 -5.76
N LEU A 126 10.66 4.17 -4.94
CA LEU A 126 11.55 3.11 -5.36
C LEU A 126 10.77 1.80 -5.51
N ILE A 127 10.95 1.12 -6.64
CA ILE A 127 10.25 -0.12 -6.95
C ILE A 127 11.28 -1.18 -7.31
N ALA A 128 11.30 -2.27 -6.53
CA ALA A 128 12.09 -3.45 -6.83
C ALA A 128 11.23 -4.50 -7.54
N THR A 129 11.73 -5.06 -8.62
CA THR A 129 11.00 -5.99 -9.49
C THR A 129 11.61 -7.40 -9.44
N SER A 130 10.82 -8.41 -9.84
CA SER A 130 11.26 -9.82 -9.83
C SER A 130 12.38 -10.12 -10.83
N ASN A 131 12.57 -9.29 -11.85
CA ASN A 131 13.65 -9.42 -12.84
C ASN A 131 14.95 -8.70 -12.42
N GLY A 132 15.07 -8.27 -11.16
CA GLY A 132 16.30 -7.72 -10.60
C GLY A 132 16.51 -6.23 -10.86
N GLN A 133 15.48 -5.50 -11.29
CA GLN A 133 15.57 -4.05 -11.45
C GLN A 133 15.15 -3.32 -10.18
N LEU A 134 15.78 -2.15 -9.97
CA LEU A 134 15.35 -1.13 -9.04
C LEU A 134 15.10 0.14 -9.84
N VAL A 135 13.85 0.60 -9.87
CA VAL A 135 13.45 1.80 -10.62
C VAL A 135 12.95 2.87 -9.66
N ALA A 136 13.14 4.14 -10.04
CA ALA A 136 12.77 5.29 -9.22
C ALA A 136 11.80 6.19 -9.98
N TYR A 137 10.71 6.58 -9.33
CA TYR A 137 9.68 7.48 -9.86
C TYR A 137 9.53 8.72 -8.96
N SER A 138 9.20 9.86 -9.55
CA SER A 138 8.73 11.02 -8.77
C SER A 138 7.32 10.73 -8.24
N GLY A 139 7.10 10.90 -6.94
CA GLY A 139 5.82 10.68 -6.26
C GLY A 139 4.74 11.72 -6.55
N SER A 140 5.00 12.69 -7.42
CA SER A 140 3.96 13.54 -7.98
C SER A 140 3.25 12.80 -9.12
N VAL A 141 2.08 12.25 -8.84
CA VAL A 141 1.15 11.82 -9.89
C VAL A 141 0.55 13.09 -10.52
N LYS A 142 0.54 13.19 -11.85
CA LYS A 142 -0.13 14.28 -12.58
C LYS A 142 -1.62 14.05 -12.70
#